data_AF-A0A7H8PRI0-F1
#
_entry.id   AF-A0A7H8PRI0-F1
#
_cell.length_a   1.000
_cell.length_b   1.000
_cell.length_c   1.000
_cell.angle_alpha   90.00
_cell.angle_beta   90.00
_cell.angle_gamma   90.00
#
_symmetry.space_group_name_H-M   'P 1'
#
loop_
_entity.id
_entity.type
_entity.pdbx_description
1 polymer ?
#
loop_
_entity_poly.entity_id
_entity_poly.type
_entity_poly.pdbx_seq_one_letter_code
_entity_poly.pdbx_strand_id
1 'polypeptide(L)'
;MKYSIVIIMFFCVKTTLYAQPYTLNKDIKAKQLTLQGNPKHPGAGYLEYYNTIPTDTVQYYYVKGHDMYQYVDIFIYAQEGHPNLKAALAIENWRDAIITKNTSSSEEGVINFKVRSFNDIGIKITTTDKHPVPFGIIINASTPVQNHLTSPFVKAIKENTAPNPSQAKEHDSTSSGIPWLYSIIGILVLLVGLLAGRLSKKNKTILLLITIVSFHPSLSSQTTIGEEIQQRTEEQLERERQRTELNKKRNQYIKDRIGSINKAFKTASALESLIGAYQNLDSCISTVPPANSPKIPSFCADKEGCAPCFRNAREKFNQIRYKLEKLQAIYNCTTTYTKSAIAFGDNASGYHGVVGIVWQSERRKIMKSIASLDTSYDKKRIELLNKLNNTLLELDVCERQYGLEDWYDRFGVLYYNFMELRYHRS
;
A
#
# COMPACT_ATOMS: atom_id res chain seq x y z
N MET A 1 64.24 2.64 9.52
CA MET A 1 62.97 3.26 9.08
C MET A 1 61.90 2.19 9.01
N LYS A 2 60.94 2.21 9.95
CA LYS A 2 59.81 1.28 10.01
C LYS A 2 58.66 1.90 9.21
N TYR A 3 58.22 1.24 8.14
CA TYR A 3 56.98 1.58 7.46
C TYR A 3 55.82 0.88 8.16
N SER A 4 55.04 1.64 8.93
CA SER A 4 53.76 1.18 9.47
C SER A 4 52.71 1.23 8.38
N ILE A 5 52.34 0.07 7.84
CA ILE A 5 51.16 -0.08 6.98
C ILE A 5 49.93 -0.02 7.90
N VAL A 6 49.23 1.10 7.88
CA VAL A 6 47.91 1.24 8.52
C VAL A 6 46.89 0.60 7.59
N ILE A 7 46.47 -0.62 7.92
CA ILE A 7 45.32 -1.28 7.29
C ILE A 7 44.07 -0.58 7.83
N ILE A 8 43.49 0.31 7.02
CA ILE A 8 42.16 0.87 7.28
C ILE A 8 41.15 -0.23 6.98
N MET A 9 40.81 -1.00 8.02
CA MET A 9 39.73 -1.97 7.98
C MET A 9 38.41 -1.19 7.95
N PHE A 10 37.83 -1.05 6.76
CA PHE A 10 36.50 -0.48 6.56
C PHE A 10 35.48 -1.41 7.25
N PHE A 11 35.14 -1.13 8.50
CA PHE A 11 34.01 -1.74 9.19
C PHE A 11 32.73 -1.27 8.48
N CYS A 12 32.29 -2.02 7.47
CA CYS A 12 30.92 -2.01 7.00
C CYS A 12 30.04 -2.55 8.14
N VAL A 13 29.70 -1.69 9.10
CA VAL A 13 28.63 -1.96 10.04
C VAL A 13 27.37 -2.13 9.19
N LYS A 14 26.95 -3.39 9.00
CA LYS A 14 25.64 -3.72 8.44
C LYS A 14 24.58 -3.26 9.45
N THR A 15 24.29 -1.95 9.49
CA THR A 15 23.08 -1.47 10.13
C THR A 15 21.93 -1.86 9.21
N THR A 16 21.43 -3.08 9.36
CA THR A 16 20.07 -3.40 8.92
C THR A 16 19.14 -2.56 9.78
N LEU A 17 18.80 -1.37 9.30
CA LEU A 17 17.65 -0.62 9.80
C LEU A 17 16.45 -1.56 9.62
N TYR A 18 15.92 -2.04 10.74
CA TYR A 18 14.78 -2.95 10.76
C TYR A 18 13.57 -2.15 10.30
N ALA A 19 13.17 -2.33 9.05
CA ALA A 19 12.04 -1.63 8.45
C ALA A 19 10.65 -2.01 9.02
N GLN A 20 10.55 -2.59 10.22
CA GLN A 20 9.27 -2.77 10.92
C GLN A 20 8.74 -1.41 11.44
N PRO A 21 7.43 -1.28 11.72
CA PRO A 21 6.91 -0.09 12.38
C PRO A 21 7.68 0.25 13.66
N TYR A 22 7.89 1.54 13.91
CA TYR A 22 8.72 2.02 15.02
C TYR A 22 8.08 1.72 16.38
N THR A 23 8.93 1.41 17.36
CA THR A 23 8.55 1.30 18.77
C THR A 23 9.76 1.54 19.69
N LEU A 24 9.53 2.25 20.79
CA LEU A 24 10.46 2.32 21.93
C LEU A 24 10.19 1.23 22.98
N ASN A 25 9.04 0.56 22.89
CA ASN A 25 8.67 -0.54 23.77
C ASN A 25 9.42 -1.82 23.35
N LYS A 26 10.35 -2.27 24.20
CA LYS A 26 11.17 -3.47 23.98
C LYS A 26 10.40 -4.79 24.14
N ASP A 27 9.21 -4.74 24.72
CA ASP A 27 8.36 -5.91 24.88
C ASP A 27 7.63 -6.28 23.59
N ILE A 28 7.55 -5.34 22.63
CA ILE A 28 7.01 -5.62 21.30
C ILE A 28 8.04 -6.41 20.50
N LYS A 29 7.78 -7.72 20.36
CA LYS A 29 8.57 -8.65 19.55
C LYS A 29 7.78 -9.04 18.30
N ALA A 30 7.91 -8.24 17.24
CA ALA A 30 7.21 -8.52 16.00
C ALA A 30 7.89 -9.63 15.18
N LYS A 31 7.09 -10.54 14.63
CA LYS A 31 7.55 -11.63 13.78
C LYS A 31 7.61 -11.18 12.31
N GLN A 32 8.76 -11.42 11.67
CA GLN A 32 8.92 -11.13 10.24
C GLN A 32 8.15 -12.13 9.38
N LEU A 33 7.39 -11.61 8.41
CA LEU A 33 6.68 -12.36 7.38
C LEU A 33 7.28 -11.98 6.03
N THR A 34 8.03 -12.89 5.40
CA THR A 34 8.75 -12.59 4.15
C THR A 34 8.02 -13.19 2.95
N LEU A 35 7.62 -12.33 2.01
CA LEU A 35 6.99 -12.75 0.76
C LEU A 35 7.97 -13.56 -0.08
N GLN A 36 7.47 -14.65 -0.64
CA GLN A 36 8.17 -15.48 -1.62
C GLN A 36 7.79 -15.05 -3.03
N GLY A 37 8.74 -15.09 -3.97
CA GLY A 37 8.45 -14.79 -5.37
C GLY A 37 7.44 -15.77 -5.95
N ASN A 38 6.48 -15.28 -6.74
CA ASN A 38 5.50 -16.12 -7.42
C ASN A 38 6.05 -16.61 -8.77
N PRO A 39 6.24 -17.93 -8.98
CA PRO A 39 6.79 -18.44 -10.25
C PRO A 39 5.89 -18.16 -11.45
N LYS A 40 4.56 -18.05 -11.25
CA LYS A 40 3.60 -17.81 -12.32
C LYS A 40 3.52 -16.33 -12.71
N HIS A 41 3.97 -15.43 -11.82
CA HIS A 41 3.90 -13.98 -12.00
C HIS A 41 5.21 -13.34 -11.55
N PRO A 42 6.21 -13.22 -12.45
CA PRO A 42 7.52 -12.66 -12.12
C PRO A 42 7.41 -11.29 -11.44
N GLY A 43 8.08 -11.16 -10.29
CA GLY A 43 8.04 -9.94 -9.48
C GLY A 43 6.83 -9.83 -8.55
N ALA A 44 5.83 -10.69 -8.62
CA ALA A 44 4.77 -10.77 -7.59
C ALA A 44 5.26 -11.54 -6.37
N GLY A 45 4.68 -11.24 -5.20
CA GLY A 45 5.02 -11.85 -3.92
C GLY A 45 3.83 -12.58 -3.29
N TYR A 46 4.09 -13.68 -2.61
CA TYR A 46 3.07 -14.49 -1.94
C TYR A 46 3.56 -15.03 -0.60
N LEU A 47 2.67 -15.10 0.39
CA LEU A 47 2.90 -15.79 1.65
C LEU A 47 1.60 -16.34 2.21
N GLU A 48 1.65 -17.56 2.72
CA GLU A 48 0.67 -18.09 3.66
C GLU A 48 1.36 -18.34 5.00
N TYR A 49 0.70 -17.96 6.08
CA TYR A 49 1.21 -18.13 7.43
C TYR A 49 0.06 -18.54 8.36
N TYR A 50 0.32 -19.52 9.22
CA TYR A 50 -0.65 -20.06 10.16
C TYR A 50 -0.08 -19.99 11.57
N ASN A 51 -0.91 -19.63 12.53
CA ASN A 51 -0.53 -19.60 13.94
C ASN A 51 -1.76 -19.67 14.85
N THR A 52 -1.52 -19.75 16.15
CA THR A 52 -2.54 -19.61 17.18
C THR A 52 -2.24 -18.37 18.02
N ILE A 53 -3.25 -17.55 18.27
CA ILE A 53 -3.17 -16.44 19.23
C ILE A 53 -3.69 -16.90 20.59
N PRO A 54 -2.85 -16.89 21.65
CA PRO A 54 -3.32 -17.17 23.01
C PRO A 54 -4.33 -16.12 23.51
N THR A 55 -5.16 -16.52 24.46
CA THR A 55 -6.12 -15.65 25.14
C THR A 55 -5.43 -14.43 25.78
N ASP A 56 -6.05 -13.26 25.67
CA ASP A 56 -5.58 -11.99 26.24
C ASP A 56 -4.16 -11.56 25.81
N THR A 57 -3.70 -12.05 24.66
CA THR A 57 -2.39 -11.66 24.10
C THR A 57 -2.51 -10.80 22.86
N VAL A 58 -1.43 -10.07 22.58
CA VAL A 58 -1.24 -9.33 21.34
C VAL A 58 -0.07 -9.95 20.59
N GLN A 59 -0.29 -10.27 19.32
CA GLN A 59 0.78 -10.72 18.44
C GLN A 59 1.05 -9.66 17.35
N TYR A 60 2.33 -9.46 17.06
CA TYR A 60 2.81 -8.46 16.12
C TYR A 60 3.54 -9.14 14.97
N TYR A 61 3.23 -8.74 13.75
CA TYR A 61 3.83 -9.27 12.53
C TYR A 61 4.19 -8.13 11.59
N TYR A 62 5.29 -8.22 10.85
CA TYR A 62 5.60 -7.23 9.82
C TYR A 62 5.99 -7.89 8.50
N VAL A 63 5.54 -7.31 7.39
CA VAL A 63 5.62 -7.89 6.06
C VAL A 63 6.81 -7.32 5.29
N LYS A 64 7.71 -8.21 4.84
CA LYS A 64 8.86 -7.89 4.01
C LYS A 64 8.80 -8.53 2.63
N GLY A 65 9.54 -7.94 1.69
CA GLY A 65 9.67 -8.46 0.32
C GLY A 65 8.64 -7.90 -0.66
N HIS A 66 7.95 -6.82 -0.28
CA HIS A 66 7.15 -6.03 -1.21
C HIS A 66 7.88 -4.74 -1.63
N ASP A 67 7.43 -4.14 -2.72
CA ASP A 67 7.91 -2.89 -3.27
C ASP A 67 6.82 -1.81 -3.18
N MET A 68 7.22 -0.54 -3.09
CA MET A 68 6.28 0.60 -2.96
C MET A 68 5.30 0.77 -4.13
N TYR A 69 5.55 0.12 -5.27
CA TYR A 69 4.66 0.11 -6.43
C TYR A 69 3.83 -1.17 -6.55
N GLN A 70 3.88 -2.04 -5.54
CA GLN A 70 3.01 -3.20 -5.45
C GLN A 70 1.79 -2.87 -4.59
N TYR A 71 0.66 -3.29 -5.10
CA TYR A 71 -0.56 -3.46 -4.34
C TYR A 71 -0.46 -4.71 -3.51
N VAL A 72 -0.69 -4.58 -2.20
CA VAL A 72 -0.59 -5.67 -1.22
C VAL A 72 -1.96 -5.93 -0.62
N ASP A 73 -2.47 -7.14 -0.84
CA ASP A 73 -3.65 -7.64 -0.16
C ASP A 73 -3.24 -8.52 1.01
N ILE A 74 -3.78 -8.23 2.19
CA ILE A 74 -3.57 -8.99 3.42
C ILE A 74 -4.92 -9.54 3.85
N PHE A 75 -5.06 -10.86 3.79
CA PHE A 75 -6.23 -11.59 4.27
C PHE A 75 -5.91 -12.21 5.62
N ILE A 76 -6.76 -11.98 6.61
CA ILE A 76 -6.63 -12.55 7.94
C ILE A 76 -7.97 -13.18 8.31
N TYR A 77 -7.93 -14.42 8.78
CA TYR A 77 -9.13 -15.15 9.16
C TYR A 77 -8.85 -16.04 10.36
N ALA A 78 -9.83 -16.16 11.25
CA ALA A 78 -9.81 -17.19 12.27
C ALA A 78 -10.16 -18.54 11.64
N GLN A 79 -9.42 -19.58 11.99
CA GLN A 79 -9.85 -20.94 11.73
C GLN A 79 -10.96 -21.27 12.73
N GLU A 80 -12.11 -21.74 12.25
CA GLU A 80 -13.16 -22.45 13.01
C GLU A 80 -13.67 -21.80 14.31
N GLY A 81 -14.96 -21.42 14.40
CA GLY A 81 -15.62 -21.20 15.70
C GLY A 81 -15.16 -20.00 16.54
N HIS A 82 -14.25 -19.17 16.03
CA HIS A 82 -13.65 -18.04 16.75
C HIS A 82 -13.88 -16.72 16.00
N PRO A 83 -15.05 -16.08 16.14
CA PRO A 83 -15.43 -14.95 15.30
C PRO A 83 -14.76 -13.64 15.71
N ASN A 84 -14.02 -13.59 16.83
CA ASN A 84 -13.59 -12.34 17.44
C ASN A 84 -12.09 -12.06 17.28
N LEU A 85 -11.53 -12.44 16.13
CA LEU A 85 -10.21 -12.02 15.76
C LEU A 85 -10.26 -10.57 15.27
N LYS A 86 -9.41 -9.73 15.87
CA LYS A 86 -9.23 -8.33 15.51
C LYS A 86 -7.85 -8.15 14.94
N ALA A 87 -7.78 -7.48 13.79
CA ALA A 87 -6.51 -7.11 13.18
C ALA A 87 -6.45 -5.60 12.98
N ALA A 88 -5.26 -5.03 13.18
CA ALA A 88 -4.97 -3.64 12.94
C ALA A 88 -3.69 -3.50 12.11
N LEU A 89 -3.69 -2.54 11.19
CA LEU A 89 -2.51 -2.20 10.41
C LEU A 89 -1.71 -1.08 11.08
N ALA A 90 -0.40 -1.25 11.10
CA ALA A 90 0.58 -0.27 11.55
C ALA A 90 1.62 -0.08 10.45
N ILE A 91 1.82 1.14 9.96
CA ILE A 91 2.82 1.41 8.91
C ILE A 91 4.02 2.13 9.52
N GLU A 92 3.78 3.26 10.20
CA GLU A 92 4.85 4.06 10.76
C GLU A 92 5.28 3.58 12.16
N ASN A 93 4.31 3.33 13.03
CA ASN A 93 4.55 2.95 14.42
C ASN A 93 3.47 2.00 14.95
N TRP A 94 3.78 1.25 16.01
CA TRP A 94 2.87 0.25 16.58
C TRP A 94 1.74 0.82 17.45
N ARG A 95 1.76 2.11 17.78
CA ARG A 95 0.77 2.78 18.63
C ARG A 95 -0.44 3.23 17.82
N ASP A 96 -0.21 3.75 16.62
CA ASP A 96 -1.24 4.34 15.77
C ASP A 96 -1.69 3.34 14.72
N ALA A 97 -2.68 2.53 15.10
CA ALA A 97 -3.37 1.66 14.16
C ALA A 97 -4.12 2.51 13.12
N ILE A 98 -3.74 2.40 11.85
CA ILE A 98 -4.35 3.21 10.79
C ILE A 98 -5.75 2.69 10.46
N ILE A 99 -5.88 1.37 10.39
CA ILE A 99 -7.15 0.70 10.09
C ILE A 99 -7.26 -0.51 10.99
N THR A 100 -8.44 -0.71 11.55
CA THR A 100 -8.76 -1.83 12.42
C THR A 100 -10.02 -2.52 11.91
N LYS A 101 -9.98 -3.84 11.82
CA LYS A 101 -11.09 -4.68 11.35
C LYS A 101 -11.24 -5.91 12.24
N ASN A 102 -12.45 -6.48 12.26
CA ASN A 102 -12.78 -7.70 13.00
C ASN A 102 -13.34 -8.76 12.05
N THR A 103 -13.07 -10.03 12.32
CA THR A 103 -13.62 -11.14 11.54
C THR A 103 -15.14 -11.21 11.64
N SER A 104 -15.72 -10.90 12.80
CA SER A 104 -17.17 -10.93 13.04
C SER A 104 -17.99 -9.97 12.18
N SER A 105 -17.38 -8.84 11.77
CA SER A 105 -18.02 -7.83 10.93
C SER A 105 -17.52 -7.86 9.48
N SER A 106 -16.69 -8.86 9.12
CA SER A 106 -16.09 -8.95 7.79
C SER A 106 -16.80 -10.00 6.93
N GLU A 107 -16.87 -9.72 5.64
CA GLU A 107 -17.43 -10.61 4.63
C GLU A 107 -16.77 -12.00 4.70
N GLU A 108 -17.58 -13.07 4.77
CA GLU A 108 -17.15 -14.47 4.90
C GLU A 108 -16.17 -14.74 6.09
N GLY A 109 -16.19 -13.86 7.11
CA GLY A 109 -15.27 -13.94 8.25
C GLY A 109 -13.82 -13.62 7.91
N VAL A 110 -13.55 -12.92 6.80
CA VAL A 110 -12.21 -12.60 6.31
C VAL A 110 -11.92 -11.12 6.42
N ILE A 111 -11.00 -10.75 7.30
CA ILE A 111 -10.44 -9.40 7.29
C ILE A 111 -9.57 -9.27 6.04
N ASN A 112 -9.94 -8.36 5.14
CA ASN A 112 -9.09 -7.97 4.00
C ASN A 112 -8.59 -6.53 4.21
N PHE A 113 -7.28 -6.35 4.15
CA PHE A 113 -6.67 -5.04 3.98
C PHE A 113 -6.07 -4.90 2.59
N LYS A 114 -6.30 -3.73 1.99
CA LYS A 114 -5.75 -3.32 0.69
C LYS A 114 -4.81 -2.14 0.93
N VAL A 115 -3.51 -2.41 0.87
CA VAL A 115 -2.46 -1.47 1.25
C VAL A 115 -1.44 -1.32 0.14
N ARG A 116 -0.87 -0.13 0.03
CA ARG A 116 0.33 0.12 -0.74
C ARG A 116 1.24 0.99 0.12
N SER A 117 2.42 0.51 0.49
CA SER A 117 3.31 1.26 1.39
C SER A 117 4.76 1.23 0.91
N PHE A 118 5.50 2.27 1.26
CA PHE A 118 6.96 2.28 1.15
C PHE A 118 7.64 1.50 2.29
N ASN A 119 7.04 1.47 3.48
CA ASN A 119 7.58 0.82 4.68
C ASN A 119 7.11 -0.62 4.81
N ASP A 120 7.72 -1.42 5.71
CA ASP A 120 7.16 -2.73 6.01
C ASP A 120 5.78 -2.57 6.65
N ILE A 121 4.85 -3.43 6.24
CA ILE A 121 3.48 -3.37 6.72
C ILE A 121 3.39 -4.14 8.02
N GLY A 122 3.11 -3.46 9.12
CA GLY A 122 2.81 -4.06 10.41
C GLY A 122 1.36 -4.52 10.51
N ILE A 123 1.19 -5.67 11.14
CA ILE A 123 -0.08 -6.32 11.43
C ILE A 123 -0.08 -6.64 12.93
N LYS A 124 -1.01 -6.01 13.66
CA LYS A 124 -1.28 -6.30 15.06
C LYS A 124 -2.53 -7.17 15.11
N ILE A 125 -2.41 -8.35 15.72
CA ILE A 125 -3.51 -9.30 15.90
C ILE A 125 -3.83 -9.42 17.39
N THR A 126 -5.12 -9.33 17.71
CA THR A 126 -5.66 -9.46 19.05
C THR A 126 -6.93 -10.32 19.00
N THR A 127 -7.24 -10.99 20.09
CA THR A 127 -8.50 -11.71 20.27
C THR A 127 -9.15 -11.32 21.59
N THR A 128 -10.48 -11.31 21.63
CA THR A 128 -11.25 -11.24 22.89
C THR A 128 -11.81 -12.60 23.29
N ASP A 129 -11.49 -13.66 22.55
CA ASP A 129 -11.95 -15.01 22.86
C ASP A 129 -11.20 -15.58 24.07
N LYS A 130 -11.95 -16.24 24.95
CA LYS A 130 -11.46 -16.86 26.19
C LYS A 130 -10.60 -18.11 25.96
N HIS A 131 -10.44 -18.53 24.71
CA HIS A 131 -9.66 -19.69 24.31
C HIS A 131 -8.65 -19.29 23.22
N PRO A 132 -7.52 -20.03 23.09
CA PRO A 132 -6.59 -19.79 22.01
C PRO A 132 -7.27 -19.93 20.64
N VAL A 133 -7.03 -18.95 19.75
CA VAL A 133 -7.69 -18.89 18.44
C VAL A 133 -6.68 -19.23 17.34
N PRO A 134 -6.83 -20.35 16.62
CA PRO A 134 -6.05 -20.61 15.41
C PRO A 134 -6.46 -19.63 14.30
N PHE A 135 -5.50 -19.14 13.52
CA PHE A 135 -5.74 -18.18 12.45
C PHE A 135 -4.76 -18.35 11.29
N GLY A 136 -5.16 -17.82 10.13
CA GLY A 136 -4.33 -17.72 8.93
C GLY A 136 -4.13 -16.26 8.51
N ILE A 137 -2.93 -15.98 7.99
CA ILE A 137 -2.59 -14.76 7.25
C ILE A 137 -2.19 -15.18 5.84
N ILE A 138 -2.85 -14.63 4.83
CA ILE A 138 -2.46 -14.76 3.42
C ILE A 138 -2.10 -13.38 2.91
N ILE A 139 -0.93 -13.25 2.31
CA ILE A 139 -0.45 -11.99 1.77
C ILE A 139 -0.12 -12.17 0.29
N ASN A 140 -0.69 -11.31 -0.53
CA ASN A 140 -0.43 -11.28 -1.96
C ASN A 140 0.03 -9.87 -2.37
N ALA A 141 1.27 -9.77 -2.83
CA ALA A 141 1.78 -8.58 -3.49
C ALA A 141 1.72 -8.77 -5.00
N SER A 142 1.05 -7.85 -5.69
CA SER A 142 0.99 -7.78 -7.15
C SER A 142 2.38 -7.63 -7.78
N THR A 143 2.50 -7.79 -9.10
CA THR A 143 3.68 -7.31 -9.81
C THR A 143 3.79 -5.77 -9.68
N PRO A 144 4.99 -5.18 -9.59
CA PRO A 144 5.12 -3.72 -9.49
C PRO A 144 4.44 -3.01 -10.66
N VAL A 145 3.62 -1.99 -10.36
CA VAL A 145 2.85 -1.28 -11.38
C VAL A 145 3.49 0.04 -11.75
N GLN A 146 3.95 0.11 -13.00
CA GLN A 146 4.74 1.24 -13.51
C GLN A 146 3.89 2.21 -14.36
N ASN A 147 2.63 1.86 -14.66
CA ASN A 147 1.79 2.53 -15.66
C ASN A 147 1.23 3.91 -15.23
N HIS A 148 1.59 4.41 -14.03
CA HIS A 148 1.14 5.72 -13.54
C HIS A 148 1.92 6.89 -14.14
N LEU A 149 3.08 6.63 -14.77
CA LEU A 149 3.85 7.66 -15.46
C LEU A 149 3.33 7.83 -16.88
N THR A 150 2.42 8.78 -17.07
CA THR A 150 1.94 9.18 -18.40
C THR A 150 3.12 9.42 -19.35
N SER A 151 2.97 8.94 -20.59
CA SER A 151 3.95 9.16 -21.64
C SER A 151 4.12 10.66 -21.89
N PRO A 152 5.35 11.22 -21.85
CA PRO A 152 5.61 12.58 -22.25
C PRO A 152 5.56 12.72 -23.78
N PHE A 153 5.69 11.60 -24.49
CA PHE A 153 5.61 11.59 -25.95
C PHE A 153 4.20 11.87 -26.43
N VAL A 154 4.09 12.82 -27.35
CA VAL A 154 2.87 13.17 -28.07
C VAL A 154 3.13 13.02 -29.57
N LYS A 155 2.06 12.82 -30.34
CA LYS A 155 2.18 12.79 -31.79
C LYS A 155 2.73 14.13 -32.29
N ALA A 156 3.75 14.07 -33.14
CA ALA A 156 4.27 15.25 -33.81
C ALA A 156 3.22 15.83 -34.78
N ILE A 157 2.85 17.09 -34.57
CA ILE A 157 1.98 17.91 -35.43
C ILE A 157 2.66 19.25 -35.69
N LYS A 158 2.28 19.97 -36.75
CA LYS A 158 2.93 21.24 -37.13
C LYS A 158 2.98 22.25 -35.98
N GLU A 159 1.94 22.28 -35.14
CA GLU A 159 1.81 23.20 -34.00
C GLU A 159 2.83 22.96 -32.88
N ASN A 160 3.23 21.69 -32.64
CA ASN A 160 4.17 21.34 -31.57
C ASN A 160 5.60 21.06 -32.07
N THR A 161 5.85 21.19 -33.37
CA THR A 161 7.18 20.96 -34.00
C THR A 161 7.77 22.20 -34.67
N ALA A 162 7.00 23.27 -34.86
CA ALA A 162 7.52 24.54 -35.35
C ALA A 162 8.49 25.16 -34.33
N PRO A 163 9.66 25.68 -34.77
CA PRO A 163 10.52 26.48 -33.92
C PRO A 163 9.81 27.83 -33.68
N ASN A 164 9.02 27.94 -32.62
CA ASN A 164 8.34 29.20 -32.31
C ASN A 164 9.15 30.00 -31.27
N PRO A 165 9.54 31.25 -31.59
CA PRO A 165 10.08 32.17 -30.61
C PRO A 165 8.96 32.60 -29.67
N SER A 166 9.24 32.58 -28.36
CA SER A 166 8.53 33.35 -27.33
C SER A 166 7.01 33.42 -27.42
N GLN A 167 6.31 32.51 -26.74
CA GLN A 167 5.01 32.86 -26.15
C GLN A 167 4.92 32.33 -24.72
N ALA A 168 5.43 33.14 -23.78
CA ALA A 168 4.79 33.26 -22.49
C ALA A 168 3.39 33.85 -22.75
N LYS A 169 2.35 33.02 -22.68
CA LYS A 169 0.99 33.52 -22.52
C LYS A 169 0.75 33.71 -21.03
N GLU A 170 0.68 34.98 -20.65
CA GLU A 170 0.03 35.48 -19.44
C GLU A 170 -1.30 34.74 -19.22
N HIS A 171 -1.44 34.16 -18.04
CA HIS A 171 -2.70 33.59 -17.60
C HIS A 171 -3.54 34.72 -17.00
N ASP A 172 -4.38 35.33 -17.82
CA ASP A 172 -5.36 36.30 -17.38
C ASP A 172 -6.40 35.61 -16.49
N SER A 173 -6.52 36.10 -15.26
CA SER A 173 -7.45 35.59 -14.25
C SER A 173 -8.84 36.16 -14.50
N THR A 174 -9.77 35.36 -14.99
CA THR A 174 -11.20 35.70 -14.97
C THR A 174 -11.96 34.64 -14.17
N SER A 175 -12.38 35.04 -12.97
CA SER A 175 -13.29 34.28 -12.12
C SER A 175 -14.70 34.34 -12.69
N SER A 176 -15.27 33.18 -13.04
CA SER A 176 -16.72 33.03 -13.21
C SER A 176 -17.23 32.05 -12.15
N GLY A 177 -17.65 32.58 -11.01
CA GLY A 177 -18.33 31.82 -9.96
C GLY A 177 -19.71 31.36 -10.43
N ILE A 178 -20.04 30.09 -10.15
CA ILE A 178 -21.35 29.49 -10.47
C ILE A 178 -22.15 29.39 -9.16
N PRO A 179 -23.20 30.21 -8.93
CA PRO A 179 -23.89 30.30 -7.65
C PRO A 179 -25.06 29.31 -7.48
N TRP A 180 -24.97 28.10 -8.06
CA TRP A 180 -26.12 27.15 -8.06
C TRP A 180 -25.93 25.88 -7.20
N LEU A 181 -24.71 25.62 -6.72
CA LEU A 181 -24.40 24.38 -5.99
C LEU A 181 -24.93 24.38 -4.54
N TYR A 182 -25.09 25.56 -3.92
CA TYR A 182 -25.53 25.67 -2.52
C TYR A 182 -27.05 25.51 -2.32
N SER A 183 -27.84 25.75 -3.37
CA SER A 183 -29.30 25.60 -3.30
C SER A 183 -29.74 24.13 -3.22
N ILE A 184 -28.94 23.20 -3.75
CA ILE A 184 -29.23 21.76 -3.74
C ILE A 184 -28.90 21.13 -2.38
N ILE A 185 -27.83 21.61 -1.72
CA ILE A 185 -27.42 21.11 -0.40
C ILE A 185 -28.42 21.55 0.69
N GLY A 186 -28.97 22.76 0.59
CA GLY A 186 -29.99 23.26 1.53
C GLY A 186 -31.27 22.42 1.56
N ILE A 187 -31.73 21.93 0.39
CA ILE A 187 -32.96 21.12 0.29
C ILE A 187 -32.75 19.71 0.86
N LEU A 188 -31.54 19.16 0.70
CA LEU A 188 -31.19 17.82 1.21
C LEU A 188 -31.06 17.79 2.75
N VAL A 189 -30.55 18.86 3.37
CA VAL A 189 -30.48 18.97 4.84
C VAL A 189 -31.87 19.15 5.46
N LEU A 190 -32.78 19.84 4.78
CA LEU A 190 -34.16 20.02 5.24
C LEU A 190 -34.96 18.70 5.21
N LEU A 191 -34.75 17.86 4.19
CA LEU A 191 -35.39 16.54 4.09
C LEU A 191 -34.88 15.55 5.14
N VAL A 192 -33.58 15.58 5.47
CA VAL A 192 -33.01 14.74 6.53
C VAL A 192 -33.45 15.20 7.92
N GLY A 193 -33.58 16.52 8.15
CA GLY A 193 -34.14 17.06 9.39
C GLY A 193 -35.61 16.69 9.61
N LEU A 194 -36.41 16.65 8.54
CA LEU A 194 -37.85 16.31 8.60
C LEU A 194 -38.09 14.81 8.83
N LEU A 195 -37.19 13.95 8.35
CA LEU A 195 -37.21 12.51 8.62
C LEU A 195 -36.71 12.15 10.03
N ALA A 196 -35.73 12.90 10.56
CA ALA A 196 -35.27 12.75 11.94
C ALA A 196 -36.32 13.21 12.98
N GLY A 197 -37.13 14.23 12.64
CA GLY A 197 -38.18 14.75 13.51
C GLY A 197 -39.39 13.83 13.71
N ARG A 198 -39.60 12.84 12.82
CA ARG A 198 -40.77 11.95 12.86
C ARG A 198 -40.53 10.61 13.59
N LEU A 199 -39.30 10.35 14.06
CA LEU A 199 -38.92 9.08 14.69
C LEU A 199 -38.61 9.19 16.20
N SER A 200 -39.21 10.15 16.91
CA SER A 200 -39.05 10.22 18.37
C SER A 200 -40.27 10.75 19.12
N LYS A 201 -41.27 9.89 19.32
CA LYS A 201 -42.13 9.87 20.52
C LYS A 201 -42.47 8.42 20.94
N LYS A 202 -41.63 7.86 21.83
CA LYS A 202 -41.90 7.25 23.16
C LYS A 202 -43.38 6.87 23.47
N ASN A 203 -43.79 5.79 24.16
CA ASN A 203 -43.14 4.95 25.19
C ASN A 203 -44.09 3.82 25.71
N LYS A 204 -43.48 2.70 26.18
CA LYS A 204 -43.68 1.93 27.46
C LYS A 204 -44.93 1.07 27.81
N THR A 205 -44.66 -0.25 27.89
CA THR A 205 -44.71 -1.21 29.06
C THR A 205 -46.01 -1.48 29.87
N ILE A 206 -46.35 -2.79 30.10
CA ILE A 206 -46.51 -3.52 31.41
C ILE A 206 -47.50 -4.74 31.37
N LEU A 207 -47.07 -5.90 31.96
CA LEU A 207 -47.75 -7.07 32.63
C LEU A 207 -49.02 -7.74 32.01
N LEU A 208 -49.46 -8.97 32.31
CA LEU A 208 -49.04 -10.27 32.91
C LEU A 208 -50.34 -11.12 33.05
N LEU A 209 -50.21 -12.42 33.33
CA LEU A 209 -51.22 -13.44 33.73
C LEU A 209 -52.00 -14.19 32.61
N ILE A 210 -52.32 -15.49 32.69
CA ILE A 210 -51.92 -16.68 33.51
C ILE A 210 -52.57 -17.92 32.83
N THR A 211 -51.84 -19.05 32.84
CA THR A 211 -52.18 -20.51 32.74
C THR A 211 -53.49 -21.05 32.11
N ILE A 212 -53.40 -22.24 31.47
CA ILE A 212 -53.95 -23.55 31.93
C ILE A 212 -53.49 -24.72 30.99
N VAL A 213 -52.69 -25.66 31.54
CA VAL A 213 -52.84 -27.15 31.62
C VAL A 213 -53.44 -27.86 30.37
N SER A 214 -52.84 -28.91 29.78
CA SER A 214 -52.93 -30.29 30.32
C SER A 214 -52.09 -31.35 29.55
N PHE A 215 -51.74 -32.42 30.30
CA PHE A 215 -51.48 -33.83 29.93
C PHE A 215 -50.09 -34.30 29.40
N HIS A 216 -49.29 -34.84 30.33
CA HIS A 216 -48.45 -36.06 30.19
C HIS A 216 -49.34 -37.33 30.42
N PRO A 217 -48.95 -38.59 30.11
CA PRO A 217 -47.59 -39.16 30.14
C PRO A 217 -47.26 -40.10 28.94
N SER A 218 -46.01 -40.57 28.79
CA SER A 218 -45.66 -41.91 29.25
C SER A 218 -44.15 -42.10 29.33
N LEU A 219 -43.78 -42.70 30.46
CA LEU A 219 -42.47 -43.18 30.84
C LEU A 219 -42.07 -44.39 29.97
N SER A 220 -40.88 -44.37 29.40
CA SER A 220 -40.11 -45.61 29.17
C SER A 220 -38.63 -45.30 29.36
N SER A 221 -38.04 -46.01 30.31
CA SER A 221 -36.62 -46.11 30.58
C SER A 221 -36.03 -47.29 29.78
N GLN A 222 -34.70 -47.25 29.58
CA GLN A 222 -33.84 -48.10 28.73
C GLN A 222 -33.72 -47.50 27.32
N THR A 223 -32.57 -47.03 26.81
CA THR A 223 -31.17 -47.47 26.96
C THR A 223 -30.24 -46.28 26.71
N THR A 224 -29.81 -45.61 27.77
CA THR A 224 -28.77 -44.58 27.75
C THR A 224 -27.42 -45.23 27.46
N ILE A 225 -26.94 -45.11 26.22
CA ILE A 225 -25.52 -45.13 25.76
C ILE A 225 -25.50 -45.07 24.21
N GLY A 226 -26.56 -45.45 23.50
CA GLY A 226 -26.62 -45.44 22.01
C GLY A 226 -27.05 -44.10 21.37
N GLU A 227 -28.16 -43.51 21.81
CA GLU A 227 -28.71 -42.27 21.21
C GLU A 227 -27.88 -41.03 21.51
N GLU A 228 -27.26 -40.96 22.69
CA GLU A 228 -26.42 -39.82 23.08
C GLU A 228 -25.09 -39.80 22.30
N ILE A 229 -24.58 -40.99 21.92
CA ILE A 229 -23.45 -41.12 21.00
C ILE A 229 -23.88 -40.74 19.58
N GLN A 230 -25.08 -41.17 19.13
CA GLN A 230 -25.54 -40.92 17.76
C GLN A 230 -25.93 -39.45 17.51
N GLN A 231 -26.63 -38.79 18.44
CA GLN A 231 -26.91 -37.34 18.36
C GLN A 231 -25.65 -36.48 18.46
N ARG A 232 -24.71 -36.85 19.35
CA ARG A 232 -23.42 -36.14 19.45
C ARG A 232 -22.60 -36.30 18.16
N THR A 233 -22.72 -37.45 17.48
CA THR A 233 -22.07 -37.72 16.18
C THR A 233 -22.71 -36.93 15.04
N GLU A 234 -24.05 -36.80 15.00
CA GLU A 234 -24.74 -35.98 13.99
C GLU A 234 -24.46 -34.48 14.16
N GLU A 235 -24.48 -33.96 15.38
CA GLU A 235 -24.15 -32.56 15.66
C GLU A 235 -22.67 -32.27 15.36
N GLN A 236 -21.77 -33.22 15.60
CA GLN A 236 -20.36 -33.12 15.20
C GLN A 236 -20.21 -33.13 13.67
N LEU A 237 -20.90 -34.03 12.98
CA LEU A 237 -20.87 -34.13 11.53
C LEU A 237 -21.45 -32.87 10.85
N GLU A 238 -22.52 -32.30 11.39
CA GLU A 238 -23.11 -31.07 10.89
C GLU A 238 -22.17 -29.88 11.10
N ARG A 239 -21.52 -29.78 12.26
CA ARG A 239 -20.47 -28.79 12.51
C ARG A 239 -19.31 -28.93 11.51
N GLU A 240 -18.85 -30.14 11.24
CA GLU A 240 -17.79 -30.39 10.25
C GLU A 240 -18.20 -30.02 8.82
N ARG A 241 -19.45 -30.28 8.43
CA ARG A 241 -19.99 -29.87 7.12
C ARG A 241 -20.07 -28.36 7.01
N GLN A 242 -20.59 -27.68 8.02
CA GLN A 242 -20.63 -26.21 8.07
C GLN A 242 -19.21 -25.62 8.01
N ARG A 243 -18.25 -26.22 8.72
CA ARG A 243 -16.82 -25.91 8.66
C ARG A 243 -16.30 -26.00 7.23
N THR A 244 -16.58 -27.12 6.56
CA THR A 244 -16.04 -27.41 5.23
C THR A 244 -16.58 -26.44 4.20
N GLU A 245 -17.88 -26.14 4.27
CA GLU A 245 -18.52 -25.16 3.39
C GLU A 245 -18.04 -23.72 3.65
N LEU A 246 -17.86 -23.32 4.92
CA LEU A 246 -17.30 -22.00 5.24
C LEU A 246 -15.87 -21.86 4.72
N ASN A 247 -15.02 -22.86 4.94
CA ASN A 247 -13.63 -22.86 4.47
C ASN A 247 -13.58 -22.84 2.94
N LYS A 248 -14.48 -23.56 2.26
CA LYS A 248 -14.60 -23.53 0.80
C LYS A 248 -15.01 -22.15 0.29
N LYS A 249 -16.04 -21.52 0.88
CA LYS A 249 -16.47 -20.16 0.54
C LYS A 249 -15.36 -19.13 0.76
N ARG A 250 -14.66 -19.22 1.89
CA ARG A 250 -13.51 -18.38 2.21
C ARG A 250 -12.38 -18.51 1.20
N ASN A 251 -11.97 -19.74 0.91
CA ASN A 251 -10.91 -20.00 -0.06
C ASN A 251 -11.29 -19.51 -1.45
N GLN A 252 -12.56 -19.70 -1.83
CA GLN A 252 -13.09 -19.17 -3.08
C GLN A 252 -13.07 -17.63 -3.10
N TYR A 253 -13.53 -16.98 -2.03
CA TYR A 253 -13.49 -15.53 -1.88
C TYR A 253 -12.08 -14.95 -2.02
N ILE A 254 -11.10 -15.53 -1.32
CA ILE A 254 -9.69 -15.12 -1.39
C ILE A 254 -9.15 -15.31 -2.81
N LYS A 255 -9.42 -16.47 -3.42
CA LYS A 255 -8.98 -16.79 -4.79
C LYS A 255 -9.57 -15.83 -5.81
N ASP A 256 -10.85 -15.49 -5.70
CA ASP A 256 -11.53 -14.57 -6.59
C ASP A 256 -10.99 -13.13 -6.44
N ARG A 257 -10.73 -12.69 -5.20
CA ARG A 257 -10.09 -11.39 -4.93
C ARG A 257 -8.69 -11.32 -5.52
N ILE A 258 -7.83 -12.32 -5.29
CA ILE A 258 -6.47 -12.38 -5.87
C ILE A 258 -6.55 -12.41 -7.40
N GLY A 259 -7.47 -13.21 -7.96
CA GLY A 259 -7.69 -13.27 -9.40
C GLY A 259 -8.14 -11.93 -9.98
N SER A 260 -9.00 -11.19 -9.28
CA SER A 260 -9.48 -9.87 -9.71
C SER A 260 -8.36 -8.83 -9.78
N ILE A 261 -7.45 -8.84 -8.79
CA ILE A 261 -6.30 -7.94 -8.74
C ILE A 261 -5.37 -8.20 -9.94
N ASN A 262 -5.04 -9.47 -10.20
CA ASN A 262 -4.16 -9.83 -11.32
C ASN A 262 -4.80 -9.53 -12.70
N LYS A 263 -6.12 -9.58 -12.81
CA LYS A 263 -6.85 -9.16 -14.03
C LYS A 263 -6.88 -7.64 -14.18
N ALA A 264 -7.06 -6.90 -13.08
CA ALA A 264 -7.18 -5.44 -13.09
C ALA A 264 -5.93 -4.74 -13.64
N PHE A 265 -4.74 -5.33 -13.51
CA PHE A 265 -3.51 -4.77 -14.09
C PHE A 265 -3.41 -4.87 -15.61
N LYS A 266 -4.36 -5.54 -16.27
CA LYS A 266 -4.35 -5.70 -17.73
C LYS A 266 -5.10 -4.59 -18.46
N THR A 267 -5.89 -3.76 -17.77
CA THR A 267 -6.71 -2.71 -18.41
C THR A 267 -6.60 -1.37 -17.67
N ALA A 268 -6.59 -0.26 -18.42
CA ALA A 268 -6.38 1.07 -17.86
C ALA A 268 -7.54 1.54 -16.94
N SER A 269 -8.79 1.30 -17.34
CA SER A 269 -9.97 1.70 -16.55
C SER A 269 -10.11 0.89 -15.24
N ALA A 270 -9.76 -0.40 -15.25
CA ALA A 270 -9.74 -1.20 -14.03
C ALA A 270 -8.60 -0.77 -13.11
N LEU A 271 -7.47 -0.35 -13.66
CA LEU A 271 -6.34 0.15 -12.87
C LEU A 271 -6.69 1.42 -12.08
N GLU A 272 -7.44 2.36 -12.66
CA GLU A 272 -7.88 3.56 -11.94
C GLU A 272 -8.79 3.23 -10.74
N SER A 273 -9.81 2.39 -10.96
CA SER A 273 -10.69 1.91 -9.89
C SER A 273 -9.92 1.14 -8.82
N LEU A 274 -8.94 0.33 -9.24
CA LEU A 274 -8.08 -0.41 -8.33
C LEU A 274 -7.24 0.54 -7.48
N ILE A 275 -6.59 1.55 -8.08
CA ILE A 275 -5.80 2.56 -7.35
C ILE A 275 -6.66 3.19 -6.24
N GLY A 276 -7.88 3.62 -6.55
CA GLY A 276 -8.78 4.24 -5.58
C GLY A 276 -9.23 3.33 -4.43
N ALA A 277 -9.18 2.01 -4.62
CA ALA A 277 -9.58 1.04 -3.60
C ALA A 277 -8.48 0.73 -2.56
N TYR A 278 -7.23 1.11 -2.82
CA TYR A 278 -6.11 0.87 -1.90
C TYR A 278 -5.89 2.08 -1.00
N GLN A 279 -5.83 1.83 0.31
CA GLN A 279 -5.65 2.86 1.31
C GLN A 279 -4.16 3.02 1.67
N ASN A 280 -3.83 4.15 2.30
CA ASN A 280 -2.49 4.47 2.82
C ASN A 280 -1.42 4.60 1.74
N LEU A 281 -1.72 5.29 0.63
CA LEU A 281 -0.65 5.87 -0.18
C LEU A 281 0.10 6.85 0.72
N ASP A 282 1.29 6.47 1.16
CA ASP A 282 2.19 7.40 1.84
C ASP A 282 2.22 8.68 0.98
N SER A 283 2.01 9.85 1.57
CA SER A 283 1.86 11.11 0.82
C SER A 283 3.07 11.45 -0.06
N CYS A 284 4.20 10.81 0.22
CA CYS A 284 5.44 10.85 -0.55
C CYS A 284 5.43 9.99 -1.83
N ILE A 285 4.48 9.06 -2.00
CA ILE A 285 4.31 8.24 -3.20
C ILE A 285 3.30 8.94 -4.12
N SER A 286 3.79 9.76 -5.05
CA SER A 286 2.92 10.35 -6.08
C SER A 286 2.60 9.32 -7.16
N THR A 287 1.31 9.11 -7.42
CA THR A 287 0.83 8.42 -8.63
C THR A 287 0.42 9.37 -9.73
N VAL A 288 0.43 10.68 -9.46
CA VAL A 288 0.01 11.70 -10.43
C VAL A 288 1.24 12.14 -11.22
N PRO A 289 1.17 12.16 -12.57
CA PRO A 289 2.21 12.73 -13.39
C PRO A 289 2.52 14.17 -12.98
N PRO A 290 3.77 14.64 -13.14
CA PRO A 290 4.12 16.02 -12.85
C PRO A 290 3.27 16.97 -13.69
N ALA A 291 2.58 17.92 -13.04
CA ALA A 291 1.97 19.04 -13.74
C ALA A 291 3.05 19.77 -14.54
N ASN A 292 2.71 20.22 -15.76
CA ASN A 292 3.60 20.97 -16.65
C ASN A 292 4.87 20.21 -17.10
N SER A 293 4.87 18.87 -17.08
CA SER A 293 5.96 18.10 -17.70
C SER A 293 6.05 18.40 -19.21
N PRO A 294 7.25 18.73 -19.74
CA PRO A 294 7.41 19.02 -21.16
C PRO A 294 6.92 17.86 -22.01
N LYS A 295 6.12 18.18 -23.03
CA LYS A 295 5.69 17.21 -24.03
C LYS A 295 6.83 17.03 -25.03
N ILE A 296 7.03 15.79 -25.46
CA ILE A 296 8.07 15.42 -26.41
C ILE A 296 7.37 14.98 -27.71
N PRO A 297 7.31 15.82 -28.75
CA PRO A 297 6.77 15.41 -30.04
C PRO A 297 7.55 14.22 -30.61
N SER A 298 6.86 13.23 -31.17
CA SER A 298 7.47 12.09 -31.83
C SER A 298 6.75 11.77 -33.14
N PHE A 299 7.52 11.63 -34.21
CA PHE A 299 7.01 11.19 -35.52
C PHE A 299 6.84 9.67 -35.59
N CYS A 300 7.46 8.98 -34.63
CA CYS A 300 7.52 7.54 -34.48
C CYS A 300 6.43 6.95 -33.60
N ALA A 301 5.54 7.77 -33.04
CA ALA A 301 4.47 7.32 -32.16
C ALA A 301 3.51 6.31 -32.82
N ASP A 302 3.25 6.44 -34.14
CA ASP A 302 2.21 5.69 -34.86
C ASP A 302 2.67 4.99 -36.17
N LYS A 303 3.96 5.03 -36.54
CA LYS A 303 4.45 4.50 -37.85
C LYS A 303 5.08 3.12 -37.72
N GLU A 304 4.62 2.15 -38.52
CA GLU A 304 5.12 0.76 -38.53
C GLU A 304 6.63 0.63 -38.84
N GLY A 305 7.21 1.58 -39.58
CA GLY A 305 8.64 1.59 -39.92
C GLY A 305 9.59 2.10 -38.81
N CYS A 306 9.10 2.92 -37.87
CA CYS A 306 9.93 3.42 -36.77
C CYS A 306 9.98 2.47 -35.56
N ALA A 307 9.12 1.43 -35.58
CA ALA A 307 8.74 0.71 -34.39
C ALA A 307 9.91 0.03 -33.64
N PRO A 308 10.92 -0.63 -34.25
CA PRO A 308 11.92 -1.36 -33.45
C PRO A 308 12.92 -0.46 -32.69
N CYS A 309 13.60 0.46 -33.38
CA CYS A 309 14.60 1.38 -32.79
C CYS A 309 13.95 2.23 -31.69
N PHE A 310 12.84 2.88 -32.05
CA PHE A 310 12.15 3.80 -31.17
C PHE A 310 11.49 3.10 -29.98
N ARG A 311 10.87 1.92 -30.15
CA ARG A 311 10.25 1.19 -29.02
C ARG A 311 11.28 0.80 -27.97
N ASN A 312 12.42 0.27 -28.37
CA ASN A 312 13.46 -0.17 -27.43
C ASN A 312 14.05 1.02 -26.66
N ALA A 313 14.40 2.11 -27.36
CA ALA A 313 14.91 3.32 -26.72
C ALA A 313 13.85 3.96 -25.78
N ARG A 314 12.58 3.98 -26.22
CA ARG A 314 11.45 4.49 -25.42
C ARG A 314 11.17 3.63 -24.20
N GLU A 315 11.34 2.32 -24.29
CA GLU A 315 11.21 1.43 -23.14
C GLU A 315 12.30 1.71 -22.11
N LYS A 316 13.57 1.77 -22.52
CA LYS A 316 14.69 2.13 -21.63
C LYS A 316 14.45 3.49 -20.97
N PHE A 317 14.05 4.49 -21.75
CA PHE A 317 13.70 5.83 -21.29
C PHE A 317 12.63 5.78 -20.19
N ASN A 318 11.53 5.05 -20.42
CA ASN A 318 10.46 4.91 -19.43
C ASN A 318 10.92 4.17 -18.17
N GLN A 319 11.76 3.14 -18.29
CA GLN A 319 12.32 2.45 -17.14
C GLN A 319 13.22 3.37 -16.29
N ILE A 320 13.98 4.27 -16.91
CA ILE A 320 14.81 5.25 -16.20
C ILE A 320 13.93 6.29 -15.50
N ARG A 321 12.90 6.81 -16.17
CA ARG A 321 11.91 7.71 -15.56
C ARG A 321 11.28 7.10 -14.31
N TYR A 322 10.88 5.84 -14.42
CA TYR A 322 10.34 5.10 -13.27
C TYR A 322 11.35 4.98 -12.13
N LYS A 323 12.62 4.69 -12.43
CA LYS A 323 13.68 4.61 -11.41
C LYS A 323 13.94 5.96 -10.74
N LEU A 324 13.83 7.08 -11.47
CA LEU A 324 13.97 8.43 -10.91
C LEU A 324 12.82 8.76 -9.95
N GLU A 325 11.56 8.54 -10.36
CA GLU A 325 10.39 8.72 -9.48
C GLU A 325 10.47 7.83 -8.24
N LYS A 326 10.87 6.57 -8.43
CA LYS A 326 11.11 5.65 -7.32
C LYS A 326 12.18 6.18 -6.37
N LEU A 327 13.31 6.64 -6.89
CA LEU A 327 14.40 7.17 -6.08
C LEU A 327 13.94 8.39 -5.26
N GLN A 328 13.19 9.31 -5.87
CA GLN A 328 12.62 10.48 -5.19
C GLN A 328 11.61 10.08 -4.12
N ALA A 329 10.72 9.13 -4.42
CA ALA A 329 9.76 8.62 -3.46
C ALA A 329 10.47 8.01 -2.24
N ILE A 330 11.46 7.14 -2.44
CA ILE A 330 12.28 6.56 -1.36
C ILE A 330 12.87 7.67 -0.48
N TYR A 331 13.49 8.66 -1.10
CA TYR A 331 14.12 9.77 -0.38
C TYR A 331 13.12 10.58 0.43
N ASN A 332 12.01 11.00 -0.20
CA ASN A 332 10.97 11.78 0.45
C ASN A 332 10.32 11.00 1.59
N CYS A 333 9.93 9.75 1.35
CA CYS A 333 9.29 8.89 2.35
C CYS A 333 10.22 8.63 3.54
N THR A 334 11.49 8.29 3.29
CA THR A 334 12.46 8.03 4.35
C THR A 334 12.73 9.28 5.17
N THR A 335 12.84 10.44 4.52
CA THR A 335 13.07 11.72 5.20
C THR A 335 11.88 12.12 6.06
N THR A 336 10.66 12.01 5.54
CA THR A 336 9.42 12.29 6.28
C THR A 336 9.27 11.37 7.48
N TYR A 337 9.40 10.05 7.27
CA TYR A 337 9.36 9.06 8.35
C TYR A 337 10.39 9.36 9.42
N THR A 338 11.62 9.68 9.02
CA THR A 338 12.69 9.97 9.97
C THR A 338 12.43 11.23 10.79
N LYS A 339 11.88 12.28 10.17
CA LYS A 339 11.46 13.50 10.89
C LYS A 339 10.37 13.17 11.92
N SER A 340 9.37 12.37 11.56
CA SER A 340 8.32 11.92 12.48
C SER A 340 8.88 11.08 13.62
N ALA A 341 9.78 10.15 13.34
CA ALA A 341 10.42 9.31 14.34
C ALA A 341 11.27 10.13 15.33
N ILE A 342 12.00 11.14 14.83
CA ILE A 342 12.75 12.09 15.67
C ILE A 342 11.80 12.87 16.57
N ALA A 343 10.73 13.44 16.02
CA ALA A 343 9.74 14.20 16.80
C ALA A 343 9.09 13.33 17.89
N PHE A 344 8.75 12.08 17.57
CA PHE A 344 8.21 11.13 18.54
C PHE A 344 9.21 10.85 19.68
N GLY A 345 10.48 10.58 19.35
CA GLY A 345 11.49 10.32 20.37
C GLY A 345 11.82 11.55 21.21
N ASP A 346 11.90 12.73 20.61
CA ASP A 346 12.11 14.00 21.32
C ASP A 346 10.97 14.25 22.32
N ASN A 347 9.72 13.98 21.94
CA ASN A 347 8.57 14.09 22.83
C ASN A 347 8.56 13.02 23.95
N ALA A 348 8.78 11.75 23.61
CA ALA A 348 8.74 10.65 24.58
C ALA A 348 9.88 10.71 25.60
N SER A 349 11.06 11.19 25.19
CA SER A 349 12.26 11.21 26.02
C SER A 349 12.30 12.38 27.03
N GLY A 350 11.49 13.42 26.82
CA GLY A 350 11.34 14.54 27.76
C GLY A 350 10.66 14.17 29.09
N TYR A 351 9.94 13.04 29.14
CA TYR A 351 9.16 12.62 30.32
C TYR A 351 9.94 11.77 31.35
N HIS A 352 11.05 11.13 30.96
CA HIS A 352 11.83 10.25 31.85
C HIS A 352 13.34 10.36 31.57
N GLY A 353 14.11 10.96 32.50
CA GLY A 353 15.51 11.36 32.28
C GLY A 353 16.49 10.28 31.83
N VAL A 354 16.28 9.01 32.19
CA VAL A 354 17.12 7.87 31.73
C VAL A 354 16.81 7.47 30.28
N VAL A 355 15.57 7.66 29.82
CA VAL A 355 15.15 7.43 28.42
C VAL A 355 15.73 8.51 27.51
N GLY A 356 15.90 9.74 28.03
CA GLY A 356 16.61 10.86 27.38
C GLY A 356 17.99 10.51 26.83
N ILE A 357 18.85 9.89 27.64
CA ILE A 357 20.24 9.59 27.26
C ILE A 357 20.31 8.55 26.14
N VAL A 358 19.48 7.49 26.23
CA VAL A 358 19.40 6.44 25.20
C VAL A 358 18.87 7.05 23.90
N TRP A 359 17.84 7.88 23.97
CA TRP A 359 17.27 8.56 22.81
C TRP A 359 18.30 9.44 22.08
N GLN A 360 19.10 10.24 22.80
CA GLN A 360 20.13 11.09 22.17
C GLN A 360 21.21 10.28 21.43
N SER A 361 21.52 9.06 21.90
CA SER A 361 22.41 8.14 21.18
C SER A 361 21.77 7.62 19.89
N GLU A 362 20.51 7.17 19.94
CA GLU A 362 19.79 6.70 18.76
C GLU A 362 19.55 7.80 17.74
N ARG A 363 19.19 9.01 18.19
CA ARG A 363 19.04 10.20 17.34
C ARG A 363 20.31 10.49 16.53
N ARG A 364 21.50 10.39 17.12
CA ARG A 364 22.77 10.57 16.38
C ARG A 364 22.97 9.53 15.27
N LYS A 365 22.62 8.27 15.52
CA LYS A 365 22.70 7.19 14.50
C LYS A 365 21.72 7.45 13.36
N ILE A 366 20.52 7.90 13.68
CA ILE A 366 19.48 8.29 12.71
C ILE A 366 20.02 9.42 11.81
N MET A 367 20.52 10.51 12.40
CA MET A 367 21.07 11.64 11.63
C MET A 367 22.23 11.23 10.71
N LYS A 368 23.12 10.34 11.17
CA LYS A 368 24.19 9.79 10.33
C LYS A 368 23.64 8.98 9.14
N SER A 369 22.56 8.23 9.37
CA SER A 369 21.90 7.44 8.32
C SER A 369 21.24 8.35 7.26
N ILE A 370 20.66 9.48 7.67
CA ILE A 370 20.12 10.50 6.75
C ILE A 370 21.24 11.08 5.87
N ALA A 371 22.37 11.49 6.45
CA ALA A 371 23.48 12.02 5.65
C ALA A 371 24.01 11.01 4.61
N SER A 372 24.01 9.72 4.98
CA SER A 372 24.34 8.63 4.04
C SER A 372 23.28 8.45 2.95
N LEU A 373 21.99 8.64 3.29
CA LEU A 373 20.89 8.63 2.33
C LEU A 373 21.04 9.77 1.33
N ASP A 374 21.31 10.99 1.77
CA ASP A 374 21.51 12.18 0.91
C ASP A 374 22.61 11.92 -0.13
N THR A 375 23.74 11.41 0.33
CA THR A 375 24.88 11.08 -0.54
C THR A 375 24.53 9.98 -1.54
N SER A 376 23.82 8.94 -1.09
CA SER A 376 23.41 7.82 -1.94
C SER A 376 22.38 8.25 -2.98
N TYR A 377 21.46 9.13 -2.59
CA TYR A 377 20.46 9.74 -3.44
C TYR A 377 21.12 10.57 -4.55
N ASP A 378 22.00 11.51 -4.20
CA ASP A 378 22.69 12.36 -5.17
C ASP A 378 23.49 11.55 -6.19
N LYS A 379 24.26 10.57 -5.70
CA LYS A 379 25.03 9.67 -6.56
C LYS A 379 24.13 8.91 -7.53
N LYS A 380 23.02 8.34 -7.03
CA LYS A 380 22.13 7.54 -7.87
C LYS A 380 21.33 8.39 -8.85
N ARG A 381 20.94 9.61 -8.44
CA ARG A 381 20.29 10.59 -9.30
C ARG A 381 21.17 10.92 -10.50
N ILE A 382 22.44 11.27 -10.28
CA ILE A 382 23.39 11.59 -11.36
C ILE A 382 23.55 10.40 -12.31
N GLU A 383 23.69 9.18 -11.78
CA GLU A 383 23.77 7.97 -12.61
C GLU A 383 22.52 7.79 -13.50
N LEU A 384 21.33 7.99 -12.93
CA LEU A 384 20.07 7.84 -13.65
C LEU A 384 19.84 8.97 -14.67
N LEU A 385 20.23 10.21 -14.36
CA LEU A 385 20.18 11.34 -15.29
C LEU A 385 21.13 11.11 -16.48
N ASN A 386 22.35 10.66 -16.24
CA ASN A 386 23.28 10.30 -17.33
C ASN A 386 22.69 9.22 -18.25
N LYS A 387 22.05 8.20 -17.67
CA LYS A 387 21.34 7.18 -18.44
C LYS A 387 20.15 7.76 -19.22
N LEU A 388 19.40 8.68 -18.60
CA LEU A 388 18.27 9.36 -19.26
C LEU A 388 18.76 10.13 -20.48
N ASN A 389 19.83 10.91 -20.34
CA ASN A 389 20.46 11.65 -21.44
C ASN A 389 20.85 10.71 -22.59
N ASN A 390 21.55 9.61 -22.28
CA ASN A 390 21.93 8.62 -23.29
C ASN A 390 20.71 8.05 -24.03
N THR A 391 19.62 7.76 -23.33
CA THR A 391 18.39 7.27 -23.98
C THR A 391 17.70 8.33 -24.84
N LEU A 392 17.81 9.62 -24.48
CA LEU A 392 17.30 10.72 -25.31
C LEU A 392 18.13 10.88 -26.58
N LEU A 393 19.45 10.70 -26.51
CA LEU A 393 20.32 10.66 -27.70
C LEU A 393 20.05 9.43 -28.58
N GLU A 394 19.77 8.26 -27.98
CA GLU A 394 19.34 7.08 -28.74
C GLU A 394 18.01 7.34 -29.48
N LEU A 395 17.04 8.01 -28.83
CA LEU A 395 15.78 8.39 -29.44
C LEU A 395 15.97 9.39 -30.59
N ASP A 396 16.87 10.34 -30.43
CA ASP A 396 17.21 11.31 -31.46
C ASP A 396 17.76 10.64 -32.73
N VAL A 397 18.67 9.67 -32.59
CA VAL A 397 19.13 8.87 -33.74
C VAL A 397 17.97 8.18 -34.46
N CYS A 398 17.01 7.62 -33.73
CA CYS A 398 15.83 7.01 -34.34
C CYS A 398 14.91 8.06 -35.01
N GLU A 399 14.72 9.23 -34.40
CA GLU A 399 13.86 10.30 -34.94
C GLU A 399 14.48 10.98 -36.16
N ARG A 400 15.80 11.17 -36.23
CA ARG A 400 16.49 11.73 -37.42
C ARG A 400 16.27 10.89 -38.68
N GLN A 401 16.12 9.57 -38.53
CA GLN A 401 15.92 8.67 -39.67
C GLN A 401 14.53 8.81 -40.33
N TYR A 402 13.53 9.32 -39.60
CA TYR A 402 12.12 9.26 -40.04
C TYR A 402 11.29 10.53 -39.79
N GLY A 403 11.88 11.52 -39.10
CA GLY A 403 11.20 12.67 -38.54
C GLY A 403 12.01 13.94 -38.72
N LEU A 404 12.54 14.48 -37.62
CA LEU A 404 13.08 15.84 -37.55
C LEU A 404 14.56 15.81 -37.15
N GLU A 405 15.39 16.49 -37.95
CA GLU A 405 16.80 16.73 -37.65
C GLU A 405 16.93 17.62 -36.40
N ASP A 406 17.90 17.32 -35.53
CA ASP A 406 18.12 17.99 -34.23
C ASP A 406 16.96 17.86 -33.23
N TRP A 407 16.29 16.70 -33.20
CA TRP A 407 15.20 16.42 -32.26
C TRP A 407 15.63 16.55 -30.80
N TYR A 408 16.85 16.10 -30.45
CA TYR A 408 17.40 16.24 -29.11
C TYR A 408 17.53 17.70 -28.69
N ASP A 409 18.10 18.54 -29.54
CA ASP A 409 18.35 19.95 -29.21
C ASP A 409 17.06 20.75 -29.06
N ARG A 410 15.98 20.32 -29.73
CA ARG A 410 14.67 20.96 -29.63
C ARG A 410 13.83 20.48 -28.46
N PHE A 411 13.85 19.18 -28.16
CA PHE A 411 12.92 18.58 -27.19
C PHE A 411 13.63 17.75 -26.12
N GLY A 412 14.65 16.99 -26.50
CA GLY A 412 15.41 16.13 -25.59
C GLY A 412 16.08 16.93 -24.46
N VAL A 413 16.82 17.99 -24.78
CA VAL A 413 17.53 18.81 -23.80
C VAL A 413 16.58 19.51 -22.83
N LEU A 414 15.44 20.03 -23.32
CA LEU A 414 14.42 20.65 -22.48
C LEU A 414 13.84 19.65 -21.47
N TYR A 415 13.55 18.43 -21.94
CA TYR A 415 13.06 17.37 -21.07
C TYR A 415 14.11 16.93 -20.05
N TYR A 416 15.36 16.79 -20.48
CA TYR A 416 16.48 16.45 -19.58
C TYR A 416 16.62 17.49 -18.46
N ASN A 417 16.68 18.77 -18.81
CA ASN A 417 16.83 19.88 -17.85
C ASN A 417 15.64 19.91 -16.86
N PHE A 418 14.42 19.70 -17.35
CA PHE A 418 13.24 19.58 -16.48
C PHE A 418 13.40 18.45 -15.46
N MET A 419 13.87 17.28 -15.90
CA MET A 419 14.03 16.12 -15.03
C MET A 419 15.17 16.32 -14.03
N GLU A 420 16.28 16.93 -14.45
CA GLU A 420 17.39 17.30 -13.56
C GLU A 420 16.92 18.23 -12.43
N LEU A 421 16.22 19.31 -12.78
CA LEU A 421 15.67 20.26 -11.82
C LEU A 421 14.65 19.58 -10.89
N ARG A 422 13.75 18.77 -11.45
CA ARG A 422 12.68 18.10 -10.70
C ARG A 422 13.19 17.18 -9.60
N TYR A 423 14.22 16.39 -9.88
CA TYR A 423 14.76 15.42 -8.91
C TYR A 423 15.92 15.97 -8.09
N HIS A 424 16.27 17.24 -8.26
CA HIS A 424 17.18 17.88 -7.32
C HIS A 424 16.55 17.90 -5.94
N ARG A 425 17.29 17.47 -4.91
CA ARG A 425 16.79 17.58 -3.53
C ARG A 425 16.89 19.05 -3.11
N SER A 426 15.80 19.59 -2.58
CA SER A 426 15.72 20.93 -2.00
C SER A 426 16.40 21.03 -0.64
#